data_AF-A0A212LSR8-F1
#
_entry.id   AF-A0A212LSR8-F1
#
_cell.length_a   1.000
_cell.length_b   1.000
_cell.length_c   1.000
_cell.angle_alpha   90.00
_cell.angle_beta   90.00
_cell.angle_gamma   90.00
#
_symmetry.space_group_name_H-M   'P 1'
#
loop_
_entity.id
_entity.type
_entity.pdbx_description
1 polymer ?
#
loop_
_entity_poly.entity_id
_entity_poly.type
_entity_poly.pdbx_seq_one_letter_code
_entity_poly.pdbx_strand_id
1 'polypeptide(L)'
;MYKLIIGNVRVTVNDDSIKREQAAAYGKQAIAAASQQGKLLSHVELSTGPDGIEVACTEKAGCRMIRKSITQSMLDGVLDAAKEKFYPTGTFSQKDLWFDSETGQEWRGQECELARQDVLKRLEEWVSSQNSQTHT
;
A
#
# COMPACT_ATOMS: atom_id res chain seq x y z
N MET A 1 20.07 -16.99 20.23
CA MET A 1 19.78 -15.67 19.65
C MET A 1 19.58 -15.81 18.14
N TYR A 2 18.46 -15.33 17.60
CA TYR A 2 18.21 -15.33 16.14
C TYR A 2 17.48 -14.08 15.67
N LYS A 3 17.50 -13.83 14.35
CA LYS A 3 16.88 -12.68 13.71
C LYS A 3 15.83 -13.12 12.71
N LEU A 4 14.76 -12.34 12.58
CA LEU A 4 13.71 -12.53 11.57
C LEU A 4 13.23 -11.16 11.07
N ILE A 5 12.59 -11.14 9.91
CA ILE A 5 12.05 -9.93 9.29
C ILE A 5 10.55 -10.12 9.10
N ILE A 6 9.76 -9.14 9.53
CA ILE A 6 8.30 -9.13 9.33
C ILE A 6 7.96 -7.84 8.58
N GLY A 7 7.59 -7.97 7.31
CA GLY A 7 7.40 -6.83 6.42
C GLY A 7 8.69 -6.01 6.30
N ASN A 8 8.64 -4.74 6.70
CA ASN A 8 9.79 -3.81 6.67
C ASN A 8 10.49 -3.66 8.04
N VAL A 9 10.15 -4.49 9.02
CA VAL A 9 10.62 -4.37 10.41
C VAL A 9 11.57 -5.52 10.73
N ARG A 10 12.76 -5.18 11.25
CA ARG A 10 13.71 -6.18 11.77
C ARG A 10 13.21 -6.67 13.12
N VAL A 11 13.33 -7.96 13.41
CA VAL A 11 13.00 -8.54 14.72
C VAL A 11 14.20 -9.31 15.23
N THR A 12 14.73 -8.93 16.39
CA THR A 12 15.82 -9.64 17.08
C THR A 12 15.24 -10.40 18.27
N VAL A 13 15.56 -11.69 18.35
CA VAL A 13 15.17 -12.53 19.47
C VAL A 13 16.43 -12.85 20.28
N ASN A 14 16.45 -12.35 21.51
CA ASN A 14 17.61 -12.45 22.39
C ASN A 14 17.67 -13.80 23.13
N ASP A 15 16.53 -14.48 23.26
CA ASP A 15 16.42 -15.76 23.97
C ASP A 15 16.01 -16.93 23.04
N ASP A 16 16.71 -18.06 23.13
CA ASP A 16 16.44 -19.25 22.31
C ASP A 16 15.23 -20.09 22.80
N SER A 17 14.72 -19.82 23.99
CA SER A 17 13.47 -20.40 24.50
C SER A 17 12.24 -19.90 23.74
N ILE A 18 12.33 -18.73 23.08
CA ILE A 18 11.24 -18.17 22.29
C ILE A 18 11.21 -18.86 20.92
N LYS A 19 10.16 -19.66 20.69
CA LYS A 19 9.95 -20.31 19.40
C LYS A 19 9.70 -19.28 18.30
N ARG A 20 10.14 -19.59 17.08
CA ARG A 20 10.02 -18.71 15.91
C ARG A 20 8.59 -18.28 15.61
N GLU A 21 7.62 -19.16 15.83
CA GLU A 21 6.19 -18.88 15.66
C GLU A 21 5.68 -17.86 16.69
N GLN A 22 6.08 -18.02 17.95
CA GLN A 22 5.76 -17.07 19.02
C GLN A 22 6.41 -15.71 18.72
N ALA A 23 7.70 -15.69 18.37
CA ALA A 23 8.38 -14.46 17.99
C ALA A 23 7.70 -13.74 16.81
N ALA A 24 7.20 -14.49 15.81
CA ALA A 24 6.45 -13.94 14.71
C ALA A 24 5.08 -13.37 15.14
N ALA A 25 4.38 -14.03 16.05
CA ALA A 25 3.09 -13.56 16.58
C ALA A 25 3.25 -12.26 17.38
N TYR A 26 4.18 -12.22 18.35
CA TYR A 26 4.46 -11.04 19.15
C TYR A 26 4.99 -9.88 18.30
N GLY A 27 5.87 -10.17 17.33
CA GLY A 27 6.35 -9.16 16.38
C GLY A 27 5.22 -8.54 15.56
N LYS A 28 4.29 -9.35 15.02
CA LYS A 28 3.11 -8.85 14.30
C LYS A 28 2.20 -8.01 15.19
N GLN A 29 1.96 -8.45 16.43
CA GLN A 29 1.12 -7.71 17.37
C GLN A 29 1.73 -6.35 17.72
N ALA A 30 3.04 -6.29 17.96
CA ALA A 30 3.76 -5.05 18.23
C ALA A 30 3.70 -4.07 17.05
N ILE A 31 3.88 -4.57 15.82
CA ILE A 31 3.77 -3.76 14.60
C ILE A 31 2.34 -3.24 14.42
N ALA A 32 1.32 -4.07 14.66
CA ALA A 32 -0.08 -3.66 14.55
C ALA A 32 -0.44 -2.59 15.60
N ALA A 33 -0.02 -2.77 16.86
CA ALA A 33 -0.24 -1.82 17.94
C ALA A 33 0.45 -0.47 17.67
N ALA A 34 1.70 -0.49 17.18
CA ALA A 34 2.39 0.71 16.77
C ALA A 34 1.69 1.40 15.59
N SER A 35 1.22 0.63 14.60
CA SER A 35 0.48 1.17 13.45
C SER A 35 -0.84 1.82 13.84
N GLN A 36 -1.56 1.30 14.83
CA GLN A 36 -2.79 1.93 15.35
C GLN A 36 -2.51 3.30 15.98
N GLN A 37 -1.31 3.50 16.51
CA GLN A 37 -0.86 4.79 17.06
C GLN A 37 -0.17 5.67 15.99
N GLY A 38 -0.15 5.24 14.72
CA GLY A 38 0.54 5.93 13.64
C GLY A 38 2.08 5.85 13.73
N LYS A 39 2.63 4.93 14.51
CA LYS A 39 4.07 4.76 14.65
C LYS A 39 4.56 3.70 13.68
N LEU A 40 5.67 3.99 12.99
CA LEU A 40 6.36 3.03 12.13
C LEU A 40 7.55 2.48 12.90
N LEU A 41 7.59 1.17 13.11
CA LEU A 41 8.72 0.52 13.76
C LEU A 41 9.81 0.22 12.73
N SER A 42 11.07 0.39 13.12
CA SER A 42 12.23 -0.08 12.34
C SER A 42 12.73 -1.42 12.86
N HIS A 43 12.59 -1.64 14.16
CA HIS A 43 13.15 -2.79 14.85
C HIS A 43 12.32 -3.16 16.08
N VAL A 44 12.16 -4.46 16.32
CA VAL A 44 11.53 -5.04 17.50
C VAL A 44 12.51 -6.01 18.15
N GLU A 45 12.73 -5.90 19.45
CA GLU A 45 13.51 -6.83 20.23
C GLU A 45 12.60 -7.64 21.15
N LEU A 46 12.83 -8.95 21.19
CA LEU A 46 12.10 -9.88 22.04
C LEU A 46 13.06 -10.52 23.04
N SER A 47 12.74 -10.40 24.32
CA SER A 47 13.47 -11.01 25.44
C SER A 47 12.51 -11.73 26.38
N THR A 48 13.00 -12.69 27.15
CA THR A 48 12.22 -13.29 28.24
C THR A 48 12.43 -12.48 29.51
N GLY A 49 11.36 -11.86 30.01
CA GLY A 49 11.30 -11.19 31.30
C GLY A 49 10.71 -12.09 32.39
N PRO A 50 10.66 -11.59 33.64
CA PRO A 50 10.12 -12.33 34.79
C PRO A 50 8.62 -12.66 34.68
N ASP A 51 7.85 -11.88 33.91
CA ASP A 51 6.39 -12.05 33.74
C ASP A 51 5.98 -12.55 32.34
N GLY A 52 6.94 -12.86 31.46
CA GLY A 52 6.67 -13.30 30.09
C GLY A 52 7.60 -12.68 29.04
N ILE A 53 7.19 -12.73 27.77
CA ILE A 53 7.98 -12.16 26.67
C ILE A 53 7.88 -10.62 26.71
N GLU A 54 9.01 -9.97 26.92
CA GLU A 54 9.16 -8.52 26.84
C GLU A 54 9.43 -8.11 25.39
N VAL A 55 8.76 -7.04 24.95
CA VAL A 55 8.85 -6.52 23.59
C VAL A 55 9.34 -5.08 23.65
N ALA A 56 10.58 -4.86 23.22
CA ALA A 56 11.12 -3.51 23.05
C ALA A 56 10.98 -3.08 21.58
N CYS A 57 10.38 -1.91 21.35
CA CYS A 57 10.09 -1.39 20.02
C CYS A 57 10.93 -0.16 19.72
N THR A 58 11.68 -0.19 18.62
CA THR A 58 12.43 0.97 18.13
C THR A 58 11.66 1.59 16.97
N GLU A 59 11.19 2.82 17.17
CA GLU A 59 10.53 3.61 16.14
C GLU A 59 11.51 4.00 15.04
N LYS A 60 11.02 4.06 13.79
CA LYS A 60 11.81 4.51 12.66
C LYS A 60 11.92 6.03 12.69
N ALA A 61 13.05 6.52 13.20
CA ALA A 61 13.38 7.95 13.15
C ALA A 61 13.35 8.46 11.70
N GLY A 62 12.75 9.63 11.48
CA GLY A 62 12.68 10.28 10.16
C GLY A 62 11.61 9.74 9.21
N CYS A 63 10.85 8.70 9.58
CA CYS A 63 9.67 8.31 8.80
C CYS A 63 8.53 9.28 9.12
N ARG A 64 8.44 10.40 8.40
CA ARG A 64 7.13 11.05 8.26
C ARG A 64 6.19 9.97 7.76
N MET A 65 5.18 9.61 8.55
CA MET A 65 3.99 9.00 7.95
C MET A 65 3.66 9.89 6.76
N ILE A 66 3.68 9.34 5.55
CA ILE A 66 3.07 10.01 4.41
C ILE A 66 1.58 9.95 4.73
N ARG A 67 1.13 10.87 5.58
CA ARG A 67 -0.28 11.11 5.82
C ARG A 67 -0.77 11.72 4.50
N LYS A 68 -1.35 10.87 3.66
CA LYS A 68 -2.10 11.35 2.50
C LYS A 68 -3.18 12.29 3.03
N SER A 69 -3.36 13.43 2.37
CA SER A 69 -4.56 14.22 2.59
C SER A 69 -5.78 13.40 2.18
N ILE A 70 -6.97 13.71 2.73
CA ILE A 70 -8.21 13.07 2.28
C ILE A 70 -8.38 13.23 0.78
N THR A 71 -8.03 14.40 0.24
CA THR A 71 -8.01 14.69 -1.19
C THR A 71 -7.10 13.72 -1.94
N GLN A 72 -5.87 13.51 -1.47
CA GLN A 72 -4.95 12.59 -2.14
C GLN A 72 -5.47 11.14 -2.10
N SER A 73 -6.04 10.72 -0.98
CA SER A 73 -6.66 9.40 -0.87
C SER A 73 -7.83 9.21 -1.84
N MET A 74 -8.63 10.25 -2.06
CA MET A 74 -9.73 10.23 -3.03
C MET A 74 -9.21 10.19 -4.46
N LEU A 75 -8.19 10.98 -4.79
CA LEU A 75 -7.58 11.01 -6.12
C LEU A 75 -6.96 9.66 -6.50
N ASP A 76 -6.30 9.00 -5.56
CA ASP A 76 -5.78 7.64 -5.75
C ASP A 76 -6.92 6.66 -6.06
N GLY A 77 -8.02 6.73 -5.30
CA GLY A 77 -9.20 5.89 -5.54
C GLY A 77 -9.86 6.13 -6.90
N VAL A 78 -9.90 7.38 -7.38
CA VAL A 78 -10.39 7.72 -8.73
C VAL A 78 -9.49 7.09 -9.80
N LEU A 79 -8.17 7.18 -9.62
CA LEU A 79 -7.21 6.58 -10.55
C LEU A 79 -7.33 5.05 -10.60
N ASP A 80 -7.49 4.40 -9.45
CA ASP A 80 -7.68 2.95 -9.35
C ASP A 80 -8.98 2.52 -10.06
N ALA A 81 -10.09 3.23 -9.81
CA ALA A 81 -11.37 2.96 -10.47
C ALA A 81 -11.28 3.16 -12.00
N ALA A 82 -10.58 4.19 -12.46
CA ALA A 82 -10.34 4.42 -13.87
C ALA A 82 -9.54 3.28 -14.50
N LYS A 83 -8.47 2.81 -13.84
CA LYS A 83 -7.65 1.67 -14.30
C LYS A 83 -8.49 0.40 -14.43
N GLU A 84 -9.32 0.12 -13.43
CA GLU A 84 -10.23 -1.04 -13.48
C GLU A 84 -11.24 -0.92 -14.62
N LYS A 85 -11.81 0.28 -14.83
CA LYS A 85 -12.76 0.54 -15.90
C LYS A 85 -12.14 0.36 -17.30
N PHE A 86 -10.91 0.82 -17.49
CA PHE A 86 -10.20 0.73 -18.77
C PHE A 86 -9.60 -0.65 -19.02
N TYR A 87 -9.20 -1.36 -17.97
CA TYR A 87 -8.61 -2.70 -18.04
C TYR A 87 -9.37 -3.73 -17.19
N PRO A 88 -10.63 -4.04 -17.57
CA PRO A 88 -11.42 -5.03 -16.86
C PRO A 88 -10.75 -6.41 -16.93
N THR A 89 -10.67 -7.09 -15.78
CA THR A 89 -9.97 -8.37 -15.63
C THR A 89 -10.88 -9.59 -15.84
N GLY A 90 -12.18 -9.40 -16.00
CA GLY A 90 -13.15 -10.49 -16.17
C GLY A 90 -12.97 -11.25 -17.48
N THR A 91 -13.20 -12.56 -17.46
CA THR A 91 -13.04 -13.48 -18.61
C THR A 91 -13.86 -13.11 -19.84
N PHE A 92 -14.98 -12.42 -19.67
CA PHE A 92 -15.86 -11.96 -20.76
C PHE A 92 -15.65 -10.50 -21.14
N SER A 93 -14.60 -9.86 -20.65
CA SER A 93 -14.38 -8.44 -20.89
C SER A 93 -13.86 -8.21 -22.30
N GLN A 94 -14.59 -7.46 -23.11
CA GLN A 94 -14.17 -7.05 -24.45
C GLN A 94 -13.15 -5.91 -24.33
N LYS A 95 -11.90 -6.28 -24.10
CA LYS A 95 -10.78 -5.34 -23.97
C LYS A 95 -10.49 -4.59 -25.26
N ASP A 96 -10.96 -5.02 -26.41
CA ASP A 96 -10.69 -4.33 -27.68
C ASP A 96 -11.88 -3.53 -28.19
N LEU A 97 -12.86 -3.24 -27.32
CA LEU A 97 -14.07 -2.51 -27.70
C LEU A 97 -14.35 -1.36 -26.72
N TRP A 98 -14.77 -0.24 -27.28
CA TRP A 98 -15.39 0.84 -26.52
C TRP A 98 -16.71 1.21 -27.19
N PHE A 99 -17.77 1.34 -26.39
CA PHE A 99 -19.09 1.73 -26.87
C PHE A 99 -19.51 3.00 -26.14
N ASP A 100 -19.82 4.04 -26.90
CA ASP A 100 -20.42 5.27 -26.39
C ASP A 100 -21.94 5.17 -26.51
N SER A 101 -22.60 5.11 -25.36
CA SER A 101 -24.05 5.02 -25.26
C SER A 101 -24.80 6.28 -25.70
N GLU A 102 -24.15 7.45 -25.68
CA GLU A 102 -24.78 8.71 -26.04
C GLU A 102 -24.84 8.89 -27.55
N THR A 103 -23.75 8.57 -28.24
CA THR A 103 -23.66 8.70 -29.71
C THR A 103 -23.97 7.40 -30.45
N GLY A 104 -23.99 6.26 -29.74
CA GLY A 104 -24.09 4.92 -30.33
C GLY A 104 -22.82 4.49 -31.07
N GLN A 105 -21.73 5.26 -30.94
CA GLN A 105 -20.48 4.97 -31.62
C GLN A 105 -19.73 3.82 -30.96
N GLU A 106 -19.07 3.04 -31.79
CA GLU A 106 -18.28 1.90 -31.37
C GLU A 106 -16.88 2.00 -31.96
N TRP A 107 -15.89 1.92 -31.10
CA TRP A 107 -14.48 1.85 -31.47
C TRP A 107 -13.96 0.47 -31.17
N ARG A 108 -13.02 0.00 -31.99
CA ARG A 108 -12.42 -1.32 -31.85
C ARG A 108 -10.91 -1.31 -32.06
N GLY A 109 -10.25 -2.31 -31.49
CA GLY A 109 -8.85 -2.62 -31.77
C GLY A 109 -7.88 -1.60 -31.17
N GLN A 110 -6.78 -1.35 -31.89
CA GLN A 110 -5.63 -0.59 -31.38
C GLN A 110 -5.97 0.86 -31.02
N GLU A 111 -6.93 1.47 -31.71
CA GLU A 111 -7.36 2.85 -31.41
C GLU A 111 -7.93 2.98 -30.00
N CYS A 112 -8.70 1.97 -29.54
CA CYS A 112 -9.20 1.94 -28.16
C CYS A 112 -8.04 1.87 -27.17
N GLU A 113 -7.03 1.05 -27.44
CA GLU A 113 -5.90 0.89 -26.53
C GLU A 113 -5.05 2.17 -26.45
N LEU A 114 -4.77 2.80 -27.60
CA LEU A 114 -4.06 4.08 -27.64
C LEU A 114 -4.82 5.18 -26.89
N ALA A 115 -6.15 5.26 -27.07
CA ALA A 115 -6.98 6.22 -26.37
C ALA A 115 -6.98 5.98 -24.84
N ARG A 116 -7.07 4.72 -24.39
CA ARG A 116 -6.98 4.39 -22.96
C ARG A 116 -5.67 4.82 -22.34
N GLN A 117 -4.56 4.52 -23.02
CA GLN A 117 -3.23 4.90 -22.54
C GLN A 117 -3.09 6.42 -22.43
N ASP A 118 -3.57 7.17 -23.44
CA ASP A 118 -3.53 8.64 -23.42
C ASP A 118 -4.40 9.21 -22.28
N VAL A 119 -5.62 8.71 -22.10
CA VAL A 119 -6.53 9.16 -21.03
C VAL A 119 -5.95 8.86 -19.65
N LEU A 120 -5.45 7.64 -19.43
CA LEU A 120 -4.85 7.26 -18.15
C LEU A 120 -3.60 8.07 -17.84
N LYS A 121 -2.75 8.30 -18.84
CA LYS A 121 -1.55 9.13 -18.68
C LYS A 121 -1.93 10.54 -18.25
N ARG A 122 -2.90 11.17 -18.92
CA ARG A 122 -3.37 12.52 -18.54
C ARG A 122 -3.98 12.55 -17.14
N LEU A 123 -4.69 11.49 -16.76
CA LEU A 123 -5.24 11.38 -15.41
C LEU A 123 -4.13 11.27 -14.35
N GLU A 124 -3.10 10.46 -14.60
CA GLU A 124 -1.93 10.34 -13.72
C GLU A 124 -1.15 11.66 -13.57
N GLU A 125 -0.96 12.37 -14.68
CA GLU A 125 -0.36 13.71 -14.70
C GLU A 125 -1.20 14.71 -13.90
N TRP A 126 -2.52 14.67 -14.05
CA TRP A 126 -3.43 15.53 -13.28
C TRP A 126 -3.36 15.24 -11.78
N VAL A 127 -3.44 13.97 -11.37
CA VAL A 127 -3.31 13.58 -9.94
C VAL A 127 -1.97 14.03 -9.37
N SER A 128 -0.90 13.91 -10.16
CA SER A 128 0.44 14.36 -9.77
C SER A 128 0.50 15.89 -9.64
N SER A 129 -0.17 16.63 -10.52
CA SER A 129 -0.23 18.10 -10.46
C SER A 129 -0.93 18.63 -9.20
N GLN A 130 -1.97 17.92 -8.73
CA GLN A 130 -2.70 18.30 -7.52
C GLN A 130 -1.85 18.11 -6.26
N ASN A 131 -1.00 17.07 -6.22
CA ASN A 131 -0.02 16.88 -5.14
C ASN A 131 0.99 18.03 -5.06
N SER A 132 1.46 18.53 -6.20
CA SER A 132 2.43 19.63 -6.23
C SER A 132 1.83 20.96 -5.77
N GLN A 133 0.56 21.23 -6.07
CA GLN A 133 -0.13 22.46 -5.66
C GLN A 133 -0.40 22.52 -4.15
N THR A 134 -0.57 21.39 -3.47
CA THR A 134 -0.78 21.35 -2.01
C THR A 134 0.48 21.59 -1.16
N HIS A 135 1.65 21.72 -1.78
CA HIS A 135 2.94 21.90 -1.10
C HIS A 135 3.60 23.28 -1.31
N THR A 136 2.93 24.21 -1.98
CA THR A 136 3.27 25.64 -2.05
C THR A 136 2.31 26.46 -1.19
#